data_AF-A0A1A9BA43-F1
#
_entry.id   AF-A0A1A9BA43-F1
#
_cell.length_a   1.000
_cell.length_b   1.000
_cell.length_c   1.000
_cell.angle_alpha   90.00
_cell.angle_beta   90.00
_cell.angle_gamma   90.00
#
_symmetry.space_group_name_H-M   'P 1'
#
loop_
_entity.id
_entity.type
_entity.pdbx_description
1 polymer ?
#
loop_
_entity_poly.entity_id
_entity_poly.type
_entity_poly.pdbx_seq_one_letter_code
_entity_poly.pdbx_strand_id
1 'polypeptide(L)'
;MTEMTVGVPRRWAGWGRTRHLAGMVVAMVAGMVLLGPLWRVGGDLLGGAGVLARPDVGALVMATDMALGMVAWMWYRGDAWAATGEMSAAMYVPFLLLLPPWWAGWVGDDALLLGGHLLMVPAMALVALRHRHPVAAPPRRHPVAAAVARRWPVGLALLMTADLWFAPTVFSAWTLLVLPGGYLVLGAWRRRFGDRRQLAVQLVGLAVWGGLAAVALAAPAGVAGTLVGLGWLGHAGWDLWHHRADGVVPRGYAQWCIALDVAVGVTTLLAVASG
;
A
#
# COMPACT_ATOMS: atom_id res chain seq x y z
N MET A 1 38.04 37.31 -10.07
CA MET A 1 37.21 36.14 -10.41
C MET A 1 36.57 35.67 -9.10
N THR A 2 35.43 36.24 -8.75
CA THR A 2 34.79 36.09 -7.44
C THR A 2 33.74 35.00 -7.54
N GLU A 3 34.00 33.87 -6.87
CA GLU A 3 33.09 32.74 -6.77
C GLU A 3 31.87 33.17 -5.93
N MET A 4 30.72 33.44 -6.59
CA MET A 4 29.45 33.62 -5.91
C MET A 4 28.90 32.26 -5.47
N THR A 5 29.38 31.74 -4.34
CA THR A 5 28.73 30.62 -3.67
C THR A 5 27.41 31.10 -3.06
N VAL A 6 26.31 30.91 -3.80
CA VAL A 6 24.95 31.18 -3.31
C VAL A 6 24.68 30.22 -2.15
N GLY A 7 24.84 30.70 -0.92
CA GLY A 7 24.52 29.95 0.29
C GLY A 7 23.03 29.64 0.35
N VAL A 8 22.65 28.39 0.12
CA VAL A 8 21.26 27.95 0.29
C VAL A 8 20.85 28.18 1.75
N PRO A 9 19.77 28.94 2.03
CA PRO A 9 19.42 29.28 3.40
C PRO A 9 19.13 28.00 4.21
N ARG A 10 19.70 27.88 5.42
CA ARG A 10 19.61 26.70 6.32
C ARG A 10 18.19 26.12 6.49
N ARG A 11 17.18 26.99 6.44
CA ARG A 11 15.73 26.65 6.49
C ARG A 11 15.25 25.79 5.31
N TRP A 12 15.77 26.02 4.10
CA TRP A 12 15.42 25.22 2.90
C TRP A 12 16.09 23.84 2.92
N ALA A 13 17.33 23.77 3.40
CA ALA A 13 18.04 22.51 3.61
C ALA A 13 17.41 21.65 4.74
N GLY A 14 16.81 22.27 5.75
CA GLY A 14 16.00 21.58 6.76
C GLY A 14 14.73 20.98 6.17
N TRP A 15 14.01 21.74 5.34
CA TRP A 15 12.74 21.30 4.76
C TRP A 15 12.86 20.14 3.77
N GLY A 16 13.93 20.14 2.95
CA GLY A 16 14.21 19.00 2.07
C GLY A 16 14.47 17.70 2.85
N ARG A 17 15.17 17.81 4.00
CA ARG A 17 15.46 16.67 4.87
C ARG A 17 14.23 16.13 5.59
N THR A 18 13.39 17.01 6.14
CA THR A 18 12.16 16.57 6.80
C THR A 18 11.19 15.93 5.82
N ARG A 19 11.06 16.46 4.58
CA ARG A 19 10.27 15.83 3.52
C ARG A 19 10.81 14.45 3.13
N HIS A 20 12.14 14.31 3.08
CA HIS A 20 12.76 13.03 2.79
C HIS A 20 12.51 11.99 3.90
N LEU A 21 12.72 12.37 5.16
CA LEU A 21 12.45 11.53 6.33
C LEU A 21 10.97 11.16 6.41
N ALA A 22 10.06 12.12 6.22
CA ALA A 22 8.62 11.86 6.18
C ALA A 22 8.25 10.90 5.04
N GLY A 23 8.86 11.05 3.86
CA GLY A 23 8.68 10.11 2.76
C GLY A 23 9.13 8.69 3.09
N MET A 24 10.24 8.54 3.81
CA MET A 24 10.71 7.23 4.29
C MET A 24 9.75 6.62 5.32
N VAL A 25 9.29 7.40 6.30
CA VAL A 25 8.33 6.94 7.30
C VAL A 25 7.02 6.48 6.64
N VAL A 26 6.49 7.24 5.70
CA VAL A 26 5.30 6.84 4.93
C VAL A 26 5.55 5.54 4.16
N ALA A 27 6.73 5.38 3.55
CA ALA A 27 7.09 4.16 2.84
C ALA A 27 7.24 2.95 3.78
N MET A 28 7.76 3.14 4.99
CA MET A 28 7.86 2.09 6.01
C MET A 28 6.49 1.61 6.47
N VAL A 29 5.57 2.54 6.75
CA VAL A 29 4.18 2.22 7.10
C VAL A 29 3.48 1.53 5.94
N ALA A 30 3.71 1.99 4.70
CA ALA A 30 3.19 1.31 3.52
C ALA A 30 3.73 -0.12 3.42
N GLY A 31 5.03 -0.35 3.65
CA GLY A 31 5.63 -1.69 3.65
C GLY A 31 4.92 -2.64 4.61
N MET A 32 4.70 -2.22 5.86
CA MET A 32 3.96 -2.97 6.89
C MET A 32 2.54 -3.35 6.45
N VAL A 33 1.77 -2.35 6.00
CA VAL A 33 0.37 -2.55 5.62
C VAL A 33 0.26 -3.47 4.40
N LEU A 34 1.20 -3.36 3.47
CA LEU A 34 1.16 -4.04 2.19
C LEU A 34 1.73 -5.46 2.26
N LEU A 35 2.75 -5.73 3.07
CA LEU A 35 3.36 -7.06 3.17
C LEU A 35 2.66 -7.95 4.21
N GLY A 36 1.93 -7.37 5.16
CA GLY A 36 1.18 -8.13 6.17
C GLY A 36 0.25 -9.25 5.64
N PRO A 37 -0.51 -9.05 4.53
CA PRO A 37 -1.26 -10.12 3.87
C PRO A 37 -0.39 -11.32 3.47
N LEU A 38 0.78 -11.08 2.86
CA LEU A 38 1.68 -12.14 2.40
C LEU A 38 2.19 -13.00 3.56
N TRP A 39 2.52 -12.38 4.70
CA TRP A 39 2.97 -13.11 5.88
C TRP A 39 1.88 -13.98 6.50
N ARG A 40 0.62 -13.50 6.51
CA ARG A 40 -0.52 -14.29 7.00
C ARG A 40 -0.74 -15.53 6.14
N VAL A 41 -0.80 -15.35 4.82
CA VAL A 41 -0.92 -16.47 3.87
C VAL A 41 0.24 -17.46 4.03
N GLY A 42 1.49 -16.97 4.05
CA GLY A 42 2.65 -17.84 4.19
C GLY A 42 2.65 -18.60 5.53
N GLY A 43 2.23 -17.94 6.61
CA GLY A 43 2.07 -18.54 7.93
C GLY A 43 1.03 -19.65 7.94
N ASP A 44 -0.12 -19.44 7.30
CA ASP A 44 -1.20 -20.43 7.27
C ASP A 44 -0.83 -21.64 6.39
N LEU A 45 -0.27 -21.41 5.20
CA LEU A 45 0.10 -22.47 4.25
C LEU A 45 1.24 -23.35 4.76
N LEU A 46 2.21 -22.77 5.49
CA LEU A 46 3.38 -23.48 5.97
C LEU A 46 3.24 -23.96 7.43
N GLY A 47 2.08 -23.74 8.06
CA GLY A 47 1.87 -24.04 9.49
C GLY A 47 2.73 -23.17 10.43
N GLY A 48 3.22 -22.03 9.95
CA GLY A 48 4.09 -21.10 10.65
C GLY A 48 3.39 -19.99 11.43
N ALA A 49 2.05 -19.97 11.47
CA ALA A 49 1.29 -18.92 12.19
C ALA A 49 1.72 -18.77 13.66
N GLY A 50 1.95 -19.89 14.36
CA GLY A 50 2.46 -19.87 15.73
C GLY A 50 3.89 -19.33 15.85
N VAL A 51 4.71 -19.48 14.80
CA VAL A 51 6.07 -18.92 14.75
C VAL A 51 6.01 -17.42 14.52
N LEU A 52 5.17 -16.94 13.60
CA LEU A 52 4.98 -15.51 13.33
C LEU A 52 4.38 -14.76 14.52
N ALA A 53 3.59 -15.42 15.36
CA ALA A 53 3.03 -14.86 16.58
C ALA A 53 4.06 -14.68 17.70
N ARG A 54 5.25 -15.28 17.61
CA ARG A 54 6.28 -15.11 18.62
C ARG A 54 6.82 -13.66 18.59
N PRO A 55 6.99 -13.00 19.75
CA PRO A 55 7.44 -11.60 19.79
C PRO A 55 8.81 -11.37 19.11
N ASP A 56 9.73 -12.32 19.21
CA ASP A 56 11.05 -12.24 18.57
C ASP A 56 10.97 -12.28 17.04
N VAL A 57 10.17 -13.19 16.49
CA VAL A 57 9.93 -13.30 15.05
C VAL A 57 9.11 -12.11 14.56
N GLY A 58 8.03 -11.76 15.25
CA GLY A 58 7.16 -10.65 14.91
C GLY A 58 7.91 -9.32 14.86
N ALA A 59 8.82 -9.07 15.80
CA ALA A 59 9.68 -7.88 15.79
C ALA A 59 10.58 -7.82 14.55
N LEU A 60 11.18 -8.94 14.15
CA LEU A 60 12.03 -9.01 12.96
C LEU A 60 11.25 -8.93 11.66
N VAL A 61 10.09 -9.57 11.56
CA VAL A 61 9.19 -9.48 10.40
C VAL A 61 8.73 -8.03 10.21
N MET A 62 8.30 -7.38 11.28
CA MET A 62 7.94 -5.96 11.28
C MET A 62 9.11 -5.07 10.83
N ALA A 63 10.31 -5.25 11.43
CA ALA A 63 11.50 -4.50 11.01
C ALA A 63 11.81 -4.73 9.52
N THR A 64 11.59 -5.95 9.02
CA THR A 64 11.77 -6.32 7.62
C THR A 64 10.79 -5.61 6.69
N ASP A 65 9.51 -5.62 7.02
CA ASP A 65 8.48 -4.99 6.20
C ASP A 65 8.69 -3.48 6.09
N MET A 66 9.04 -2.85 7.22
CA MET A 66 9.40 -1.44 7.26
C MET A 66 10.65 -1.15 6.43
N ALA A 67 11.69 -1.99 6.56
CA ALA A 67 12.94 -1.83 5.82
C ALA A 67 12.73 -2.01 4.31
N LEU A 68 11.95 -3.00 3.88
CA LEU A 68 11.60 -3.20 2.47
C LEU A 68 10.88 -1.99 1.87
N GLY A 69 9.92 -1.41 2.59
CA GLY A 69 9.23 -0.20 2.17
C GLY A 69 10.18 0.98 1.98
N MET A 70 11.07 1.21 2.95
CA MET A 70 12.09 2.26 2.87
C MET A 70 13.11 2.00 1.74
N VAL A 71 13.63 0.78 1.62
CA VAL A 71 14.59 0.37 0.59
C VAL A 71 14.00 0.62 -0.80
N ALA A 72 12.74 0.22 -1.03
CA ALA A 72 12.05 0.47 -2.29
C ALA A 72 11.94 1.97 -2.60
N TRP A 73 11.63 2.79 -1.59
CA TRP A 73 11.58 4.25 -1.72
C TRP A 73 12.95 4.85 -2.05
N MET A 74 13.99 4.46 -1.32
CA MET A 74 15.37 4.93 -1.53
C MET A 74 15.91 4.52 -2.91
N TRP A 75 15.64 3.27 -3.32
CA TRP A 75 15.97 2.78 -4.66
C TRP A 75 15.25 3.56 -5.76
N TYR A 76 13.96 3.86 -5.58
CA TYR A 76 13.19 4.68 -6.52
C TYR A 76 13.77 6.11 -6.66
N ARG A 77 14.27 6.70 -5.58
CA ARG A 77 14.94 8.01 -5.62
C ARG A 77 16.37 7.95 -6.17
N GLY A 78 16.96 6.77 -6.27
CA GLY A 78 18.35 6.57 -6.71
C GLY A 78 19.38 6.85 -5.61
N ASP A 79 19.01 6.64 -4.34
CA ASP A 79 19.94 6.73 -3.22
C ASP A 79 21.01 5.63 -3.33
N ALA A 80 22.22 5.91 -2.83
CA ALA A 80 23.33 4.95 -2.89
C ALA A 80 23.06 3.73 -2.01
N TRP A 81 23.40 2.53 -2.52
CA TRP A 81 23.23 1.26 -1.78
C TRP A 81 23.88 1.25 -0.40
N ALA A 82 25.03 1.93 -0.24
CA ALA A 82 25.69 2.06 1.07
C ALA A 82 24.79 2.81 2.07
N ALA A 83 24.20 3.94 1.67
CA ALA A 83 23.29 4.71 2.51
C ALA A 83 22.00 3.93 2.81
N THR A 84 21.46 3.20 1.83
CA THR A 84 20.32 2.30 2.05
C THR A 84 20.65 1.19 3.04
N GLY A 85 21.85 0.60 2.95
CA GLY A 85 22.33 -0.42 3.88
C GLY A 85 22.50 0.12 5.31
N GLU A 86 23.09 1.31 5.48
CA GLU A 86 23.22 1.96 6.79
C GLU A 86 21.86 2.30 7.40
N MET A 87 20.93 2.80 6.59
CA MET A 87 19.56 3.08 7.04
C MET A 87 18.83 1.80 7.45
N SER A 88 18.94 0.71 6.68
CA SER A 88 18.36 -0.58 7.05
C SER A 88 19.00 -1.14 8.32
N ALA A 89 20.32 -1.05 8.47
CA ALA A 89 21.01 -1.46 9.69
C ALA A 89 20.51 -0.68 10.92
N ALA A 90 20.30 0.63 10.80
CA ALA A 90 19.75 1.46 11.87
C ALA A 90 18.34 1.04 12.30
N MET A 91 17.59 0.34 11.44
CA MET A 91 16.28 -0.22 11.79
C MET A 91 16.38 -1.54 12.53
N TYR A 92 17.30 -2.44 12.14
CA TYR A 92 17.43 -3.76 12.78
C TYR A 92 18.23 -3.75 14.08
N VAL A 93 19.30 -2.94 14.16
CA VAL A 93 20.23 -2.93 15.30
C VAL A 93 19.51 -2.74 16.65
N PRO A 94 18.57 -1.80 16.80
CA PRO A 94 17.83 -1.66 18.06
C PRO A 94 17.11 -2.93 18.54
N PHE A 95 16.42 -3.62 17.63
CA PHE A 95 15.73 -4.88 17.96
C PHE A 95 16.72 -5.99 18.28
N LEU A 96 17.80 -6.11 17.51
CA LEU A 96 18.85 -7.11 17.75
C LEU A 96 19.55 -6.90 19.10
N LEU A 97 19.63 -5.66 19.60
CA LEU A 97 20.19 -5.35 20.92
C LEU A 97 19.22 -5.67 22.06
N LEU A 98 17.90 -5.57 21.84
CA LEU A 98 16.87 -5.84 22.84
C LEU A 98 16.48 -7.33 22.93
N LEU A 99 16.75 -8.12 21.88
CA LEU A 99 16.46 -9.55 21.86
C LEU A 99 17.19 -10.35 22.95
N PRO A 100 18.50 -10.18 23.21
CA PRO A 100 19.17 -10.94 24.27
C PRO A 100 18.63 -10.65 25.70
N PRO A 101 18.41 -9.38 26.10
CA PRO A 101 17.72 -9.07 27.36
C PRO A 101 16.30 -9.64 27.46
N TRP A 102 15.57 -9.67 26.34
CA TRP A 102 14.24 -10.29 26.27
C TRP A 102 14.30 -11.81 26.44
N TRP A 103 15.24 -12.50 25.78
CA TRP A 103 15.47 -13.94 25.97
C TRP A 103 15.87 -14.28 27.42
N ALA A 104 16.58 -13.37 28.09
CA ALA A 104 16.92 -13.50 29.51
C ALA A 104 15.74 -13.23 30.46
N GLY A 105 14.58 -12.80 29.94
CA GLY A 105 13.39 -12.46 30.72
C GLY A 105 13.49 -11.14 31.48
N TRP A 106 14.48 -10.28 31.17
CA TRP A 106 14.68 -8.99 31.84
C TRP A 106 13.76 -7.90 31.30
N VAL A 107 13.23 -8.10 30.10
CA VAL A 107 12.44 -7.13 29.35
C VAL A 107 11.19 -7.84 28.82
N GLY A 108 10.01 -7.26 29.02
CA GLY A 108 8.76 -7.80 28.50
C GLY A 108 8.53 -7.50 27.02
N ASP A 109 7.52 -8.13 26.43
CA ASP A 109 7.18 -8.01 25.00
C ASP A 109 6.93 -6.56 24.57
N ASP A 110 6.18 -5.81 25.38
CA ASP A 110 5.89 -4.40 25.13
C ASP A 110 7.17 -3.55 25.11
N ALA A 111 8.14 -3.86 25.96
CA ALA A 111 9.40 -3.13 26.04
C ALA A 111 10.36 -3.51 24.90
N LEU A 112 10.33 -4.75 24.40
CA LEU A 112 11.02 -5.14 23.17
C LEU A 112 10.47 -4.35 21.97
N LEU A 113 9.15 -4.33 21.81
CA LEU A 113 8.50 -3.70 20.67
C LEU A 113 8.58 -2.17 20.74
N LEU A 114 8.16 -1.56 21.84
CA LEU A 114 8.18 -0.10 22.01
C LEU A 114 9.62 0.42 22.10
N GLY A 115 10.48 -0.26 22.86
CA GLY A 115 11.88 0.11 23.01
C GLY A 115 12.62 0.07 21.67
N GLY A 116 12.40 -0.95 20.86
CA GLY A 116 12.98 -1.06 19.52
C GLY A 116 12.61 0.13 18.63
N HIS A 117 11.34 0.54 18.63
CA HIS A 117 10.88 1.71 17.87
C HIS A 117 11.46 3.03 18.39
N LEU A 118 11.45 3.21 19.71
CA LEU A 118 11.97 4.43 20.35
C LEU A 118 13.47 4.60 20.13
N LEU A 119 14.23 3.52 19.99
CA LEU A 119 15.66 3.53 19.66
C LEU A 119 15.92 3.64 18.15
N MET A 120 15.05 3.06 17.32
CA MET A 120 15.14 3.11 15.86
C MET A 120 15.05 4.54 15.32
N VAL A 121 14.09 5.34 15.77
CA VAL A 121 13.90 6.71 15.25
C VAL A 121 15.15 7.58 15.46
N PRO A 122 15.76 7.64 16.67
CA PRO A 122 17.05 8.29 16.88
C PRO A 122 18.18 7.73 16.04
N ALA A 123 18.29 6.40 15.89
CA ALA A 123 19.33 5.76 15.09
C ALA A 123 19.25 6.17 13.61
N MET A 124 18.05 6.13 13.04
CA MET A 124 17.80 6.59 11.66
C MET A 124 18.09 8.09 11.51
N ALA A 125 17.69 8.91 12.49
CA ALA A 125 18.00 10.33 12.48
C ALA A 125 19.51 10.58 12.49
N LEU A 126 20.27 9.82 13.29
CA LEU A 126 21.73 9.90 13.34
C LEU A 126 22.38 9.55 11.99
N VAL A 127 21.95 8.46 11.34
CA VAL A 127 22.43 8.07 10.02
C VAL A 127 22.09 9.13 8.96
N ALA A 128 20.86 9.64 8.96
CA ALA A 128 20.43 10.70 8.06
C ALA A 128 21.21 12.02 8.26
N LEU A 129 21.71 12.29 9.48
CA LEU A 129 22.57 13.43 9.78
C LEU A 129 24.02 13.23 9.36
N ARG A 130 24.52 11.98 9.36
CA ARG A 130 25.88 11.61 8.93
C ARG A 130 26.04 11.67 7.41
N HIS A 131 25.04 11.24 6.65
CA HIS A 131 25.02 11.35 5.18
C HIS A 131 24.63 12.77 4.72
N ARG A 132 25.51 13.74 4.94
CA ARG A 132 25.35 15.09 4.37
C ARG A 132 25.52 15.02 2.84
N HIS A 133 24.42 15.12 2.09
CA HIS A 133 24.50 15.30 0.65
C HIS A 133 24.95 16.75 0.33
N PRO A 134 26.01 16.95 -0.50
CA PRO A 134 26.20 18.20 -1.22
C PRO A 134 24.96 18.52 -2.08
N VAL A 135 24.73 19.80 -2.39
CA VAL A 135 23.58 20.26 -3.19
C VAL A 135 23.37 19.36 -4.41
N ALA A 136 22.16 18.79 -4.51
CA ALA A 136 21.86 17.62 -5.31
C ALA A 136 22.06 17.84 -6.81
N ALA A 137 22.86 16.98 -7.44
CA ALA A 137 22.62 16.61 -8.83
C ALA A 137 21.18 16.05 -8.93
N PRO A 138 20.45 16.28 -10.04
CA PRO A 138 19.10 15.75 -10.19
C PRO A 138 19.11 14.23 -9.95
N PRO A 139 18.15 13.69 -9.17
CA PRO A 139 18.13 12.28 -8.83
C PRO A 139 18.09 11.43 -10.10
N ARG A 140 19.08 10.56 -10.28
CA ARG A 140 19.12 9.59 -11.37
C ARG A 140 18.13 8.48 -11.05
N ARG A 141 16.88 8.63 -11.53
CA ARG A 141 15.84 7.60 -11.39
C ARG A 141 16.27 6.33 -12.13
N HIS A 142 16.35 5.20 -11.45
CA HIS A 142 16.69 3.93 -12.10
C HIS A 142 15.59 3.56 -13.11
N PRO A 143 15.90 3.22 -14.38
CA PRO A 143 14.88 3.00 -15.42
C PRO A 143 13.94 1.85 -15.08
N VAL A 144 14.47 0.80 -14.43
CA VAL A 144 13.67 -0.32 -13.91
C VAL A 144 12.76 0.14 -12.78
N ALA A 145 13.24 0.96 -11.85
CA ALA A 145 12.41 1.49 -10.77
C ALA A 145 11.30 2.39 -11.32
N ALA A 146 11.58 3.18 -12.36
CA ALA A 146 10.56 3.97 -13.05
C ALA A 146 9.52 3.10 -13.80
N ALA A 147 9.93 1.96 -14.35
CA ALA A 147 9.04 1.00 -15.00
C ALA A 147 8.15 0.26 -13.99
N VAL A 148 8.72 -0.20 -12.87
CA VAL A 148 7.99 -0.83 -11.76
C VAL A 148 7.04 0.19 -11.12
N ALA A 149 7.52 1.41 -10.85
CA ALA A 149 6.69 2.49 -10.35
C ALA A 149 5.54 2.79 -11.32
N ARG A 150 5.71 2.73 -12.65
CA ARG A 150 4.57 2.90 -13.58
C ARG A 150 3.45 1.87 -13.40
N ARG A 151 3.76 0.68 -12.89
CA ARG A 151 2.78 -0.40 -12.61
C ARG A 151 2.36 -0.47 -11.14
N TRP A 152 2.74 0.52 -10.32
CA TRP A 152 2.39 0.58 -8.90
C TRP A 152 0.89 0.38 -8.61
N PRO A 153 -0.08 0.90 -9.42
CA PRO A 153 -1.48 0.76 -9.07
C PRO A 153 -1.95 -0.69 -9.18
N VAL A 154 -1.50 -1.42 -10.21
CA VAL A 154 -1.81 -2.85 -10.37
C VAL A 154 -1.11 -3.68 -9.31
N GLY A 155 0.17 -3.42 -9.06
CA GLY A 155 0.92 -4.12 -8.02
C GLY A 155 0.30 -3.96 -6.64
N LEU A 156 -0.14 -2.74 -6.30
CA LEU A 156 -0.85 -2.44 -5.07
C LEU A 156 -2.16 -3.23 -4.96
N ALA A 157 -2.98 -3.24 -6.03
CA ALA A 157 -4.24 -3.96 -6.04
C ALA A 157 -4.04 -5.46 -5.79
N LEU A 158 -3.12 -6.08 -6.54
CA LEU A 158 -2.81 -7.50 -6.40
C LEU A 158 -2.35 -7.84 -4.98
N LEU A 159 -1.49 -7.00 -4.41
CA LEU A 159 -0.98 -7.17 -3.05
C LEU A 159 -2.08 -7.05 -1.98
N MET A 160 -2.99 -6.07 -2.11
CA MET A 160 -4.15 -5.93 -1.23
C MET A 160 -5.11 -7.11 -1.33
N THR A 161 -5.18 -7.77 -2.48
CA THR A 161 -6.05 -8.92 -2.73
C THR A 161 -5.36 -10.28 -2.54
N ALA A 162 -4.09 -10.30 -2.11
CA ALA A 162 -3.30 -11.53 -2.06
C ALA A 162 -3.98 -12.62 -1.23
N ASP A 163 -4.52 -12.28 -0.05
CA ASP A 163 -5.23 -13.22 0.84
C ASP A 163 -6.40 -13.93 0.15
N LEU A 164 -7.13 -13.23 -0.73
CA LEU A 164 -8.34 -13.74 -1.37
C LEU A 164 -8.07 -14.91 -2.33
N TRP A 165 -6.85 -15.02 -2.83
CA TRP A 165 -6.45 -16.11 -3.71
C TRP A 165 -6.22 -17.43 -2.96
N PHE A 166 -5.95 -17.36 -1.66
CA PHE A 166 -5.68 -18.52 -0.81
C PHE A 166 -6.84 -18.86 0.12
N ALA A 167 -7.56 -17.84 0.57
CA ALA A 167 -8.80 -17.97 1.32
C ALA A 167 -9.90 -17.17 0.60
N PRO A 168 -10.48 -17.71 -0.49
CA PRO A 168 -11.58 -17.07 -1.18
C PRO A 168 -12.77 -16.83 -0.25
N THR A 169 -13.29 -15.61 -0.22
CA THR A 169 -14.43 -15.24 0.62
C THR A 169 -15.52 -14.59 -0.22
N VAL A 170 -16.78 -14.79 0.18
CA VAL A 170 -17.92 -14.13 -0.44
C VAL A 170 -18.10 -12.75 0.19
N PHE A 171 -17.91 -11.71 -0.61
CA PHE A 171 -18.11 -10.33 -0.15
C PHE A 171 -19.59 -9.99 -0.02
N SER A 172 -19.89 -9.06 0.89
CA SER A 172 -21.27 -8.62 1.12
C SER A 172 -21.79 -7.75 -0.03
N ALA A 173 -23.10 -7.82 -0.30
CA ALA A 173 -23.76 -7.08 -1.37
C ALA A 173 -23.58 -5.55 -1.28
N TRP A 174 -23.47 -4.98 -0.08
CA TRP A 174 -23.26 -3.53 0.08
C TRP A 174 -21.93 -3.05 -0.52
N THR A 175 -20.95 -3.95 -0.68
CA THR A 175 -19.64 -3.60 -1.28
C THR A 175 -19.77 -3.11 -2.72
N LEU A 176 -20.81 -3.56 -3.44
CA LEU A 176 -21.15 -3.08 -4.78
C LEU A 176 -21.50 -1.59 -4.82
N LEU A 177 -21.84 -0.98 -3.68
CA LEU A 177 -22.19 0.46 -3.58
C LEU A 177 -20.97 1.35 -3.28
N VAL A 178 -19.89 0.77 -2.74
CA VAL A 178 -18.67 1.52 -2.38
C VAL A 178 -18.05 2.14 -3.62
N LEU A 179 -17.98 1.39 -4.71
CA LEU A 179 -17.32 1.77 -5.95
C LEU A 179 -18.06 2.90 -6.71
N PRO A 180 -19.38 2.81 -7.01
CA PRO A 180 -20.11 3.92 -7.62
C PRO A 180 -20.18 5.15 -6.70
N GLY A 181 -20.24 4.95 -5.37
CA GLY A 181 -20.11 6.03 -4.40
C GLY A 181 -18.76 6.75 -4.50
N GLY A 182 -17.67 6.00 -4.61
CA GLY A 182 -16.32 6.53 -4.82
C GLY A 182 -16.20 7.37 -6.10
N TYR A 183 -16.82 6.93 -7.19
CA TYR A 183 -16.88 7.68 -8.45
C TYR A 183 -17.62 9.02 -8.32
N LEU A 184 -18.71 9.06 -7.56
CA LEU A 184 -19.45 10.30 -7.28
C LEU A 184 -18.59 11.28 -6.48
N VAL A 185 -17.93 10.80 -5.42
CA VAL A 185 -17.05 11.63 -4.59
C VAL A 185 -15.88 12.17 -5.40
N LEU A 186 -15.17 11.32 -6.15
CA LEU A 186 -14.02 11.71 -6.97
C LEU A 186 -14.42 12.64 -8.11
N GLY A 187 -15.56 12.38 -8.76
CA GLY A 187 -16.08 13.24 -9.82
C GLY A 187 -16.49 14.63 -9.31
N ALA A 188 -17.09 14.71 -8.11
CA ALA A 188 -17.41 15.97 -7.46
C ALA A 188 -16.14 16.75 -7.10
N TRP A 189 -15.17 16.07 -6.46
CA TRP A 189 -13.89 16.66 -6.06
C TRP A 189 -13.10 17.20 -7.26
N ARG A 190 -13.06 16.44 -8.37
CA ARG A 190 -12.41 16.87 -9.63
C ARG A 190 -13.25 17.80 -10.49
N ARG A 191 -14.44 18.22 -10.02
CA ARG A 191 -15.39 19.10 -10.73
C ARG A 191 -15.73 18.61 -12.14
N ARG A 192 -15.90 17.29 -12.30
CA ARG A 192 -16.19 16.64 -13.59
C ARG A 192 -17.68 16.63 -13.94
N PHE A 193 -18.56 16.94 -13.00
CA PHE A 193 -20.02 16.98 -13.22
C PHE A 193 -20.56 18.26 -13.86
N GLY A 194 -19.69 19.13 -14.39
CA GLY A 194 -20.12 20.19 -15.30
C GLY A 194 -20.74 19.63 -16.58
N ASP A 195 -20.30 18.44 -17.01
CA ASP A 195 -20.93 17.68 -18.07
C ASP A 195 -22.10 16.85 -17.52
N ARG A 196 -23.34 17.24 -17.87
CA ARG A 196 -24.57 16.55 -17.46
C ARG A 196 -24.62 15.11 -17.96
N ARG A 197 -24.01 14.80 -19.10
CA ARG A 197 -23.93 13.43 -19.61
C ARG A 197 -23.10 12.57 -18.69
N GLN A 198 -21.97 13.08 -18.21
CA GLN A 198 -21.09 12.36 -17.29
C GLN A 198 -21.77 12.13 -15.93
N LEU A 199 -22.49 13.13 -15.41
CA LEU A 199 -23.29 12.97 -14.20
C LEU A 199 -24.39 11.90 -14.40
N ALA A 200 -25.13 11.96 -15.51
CA ALA A 200 -26.18 10.98 -15.82
C ALA A 200 -25.62 9.55 -15.88
N VAL A 201 -24.46 9.36 -16.53
CA VAL A 201 -23.77 8.06 -16.58
C VAL A 201 -23.44 7.55 -15.17
N GLN A 202 -22.95 8.40 -14.27
CA GLN A 202 -22.67 7.99 -12.89
C GLN A 202 -23.93 7.66 -12.09
N LEU A 203 -25.03 8.40 -12.28
CA LEU A 203 -26.30 8.12 -11.63
C LEU A 203 -26.93 6.81 -12.14
N VAL A 204 -26.82 6.54 -13.44
CA VAL A 204 -27.24 5.25 -14.02
C VAL A 204 -26.38 4.12 -13.46
N GLY A 205 -25.06 4.30 -13.38
CA GLY A 205 -24.17 3.35 -12.71
C GLY A 205 -24.61 3.11 -11.26
N LEU A 206 -24.81 4.16 -10.47
CA LEU A 206 -25.31 4.03 -9.09
C LEU A 206 -26.63 3.24 -9.03
N ALA A 207 -27.58 3.52 -9.93
CA ALA A 207 -28.85 2.81 -9.97
C ALA A 207 -28.69 1.33 -10.33
N VAL A 208 -27.83 1.00 -11.30
CA VAL A 208 -27.56 -0.37 -11.75
C VAL A 208 -26.91 -1.20 -10.63
N TRP A 209 -25.82 -0.70 -10.02
CA TRP A 209 -25.16 -1.40 -8.92
C TRP A 209 -26.03 -1.39 -7.64
N GLY A 210 -26.79 -0.33 -7.42
CA GLY A 210 -27.82 -0.24 -6.38
C GLY A 210 -28.87 -1.34 -6.48
N GLY A 211 -29.43 -1.51 -7.67
CA GLY A 211 -30.39 -2.57 -7.97
C GLY A 211 -29.77 -3.96 -7.81
N LEU A 212 -28.56 -4.17 -8.33
CA LEU A 212 -27.85 -5.44 -8.19
C LEU A 212 -27.61 -5.80 -6.72
N ALA A 213 -27.20 -4.84 -5.89
CA ALA A 213 -27.01 -5.03 -4.46
C ALA A 213 -28.33 -5.37 -3.75
N ALA A 214 -29.42 -4.67 -4.08
CA ALA A 214 -30.74 -4.95 -3.51
C ALA A 214 -31.24 -6.36 -3.87
N VAL A 215 -31.05 -6.79 -5.12
CA VAL A 215 -31.39 -8.15 -5.56
C VAL A 215 -30.54 -9.19 -4.82
N ALA A 216 -29.22 -8.95 -4.68
CA ALA A 216 -28.33 -9.85 -3.96
C ALA A 216 -28.71 -9.98 -2.48
N LEU A 217 -29.14 -8.89 -1.81
CA LEU A 217 -29.60 -8.92 -0.42
C LEU A 217 -30.89 -9.72 -0.22
N ALA A 218 -31.74 -9.82 -1.25
CA ALA A 218 -32.97 -10.59 -1.21
C ALA A 218 -32.81 -12.03 -1.70
N ALA A 219 -31.65 -12.40 -2.25
CA ALA A 219 -31.40 -13.68 -2.87
C ALA A 219 -30.84 -14.72 -1.88
N PRO A 220 -30.99 -16.03 -2.16
CA PRO A 220 -30.28 -17.08 -1.43
C PRO A 220 -28.76 -16.90 -1.54
N ALA A 221 -28.02 -17.35 -0.52
CA ALA A 221 -26.58 -17.06 -0.37
C ALA A 221 -25.72 -17.36 -1.62
N GLY A 222 -25.90 -18.50 -2.28
CA GLY A 222 -25.14 -18.85 -3.50
C GLY A 222 -25.45 -17.93 -4.69
N VAL A 223 -26.71 -17.54 -4.85
CA VAL A 223 -27.13 -16.58 -5.89
C VAL A 223 -26.61 -15.19 -5.54
N ALA A 224 -26.72 -14.77 -4.27
CA ALA A 224 -26.21 -13.49 -3.78
C ALA A 224 -24.70 -13.37 -4.05
N GLY A 225 -23.91 -14.39 -3.69
CA GLY A 225 -22.47 -14.41 -3.95
C GLY A 225 -22.12 -14.36 -5.43
N THR A 226 -22.86 -15.08 -6.28
CA THR A 226 -22.68 -15.04 -7.74
C THR A 226 -22.95 -13.62 -8.29
N LEU A 227 -24.05 -12.99 -7.86
CA LEU A 227 -24.40 -11.63 -8.26
C LEU A 227 -23.34 -10.62 -7.79
N VAL A 228 -22.81 -10.78 -6.58
CA VAL A 228 -21.71 -9.93 -6.07
C VAL A 228 -20.47 -10.11 -6.92
N GLY A 229 -20.01 -11.34 -7.16
CA GLY A 229 -18.82 -11.61 -7.96
C GLY A 229 -18.94 -11.04 -9.38
N LEU A 230 -20.07 -11.25 -10.05
CA LEU A 230 -20.35 -10.67 -11.37
C LEU A 230 -20.46 -9.14 -11.32
N GLY A 231 -21.01 -8.57 -10.26
CA GLY A 231 -21.11 -7.13 -10.07
C GLY A 231 -19.76 -6.44 -9.95
N TRP A 232 -18.81 -7.06 -9.25
CA TRP A 232 -17.41 -6.61 -9.21
C TRP A 232 -16.74 -6.71 -10.59
N LEU A 233 -16.91 -7.83 -11.30
CA LEU A 233 -16.36 -7.96 -12.68
C LEU A 233 -16.98 -6.97 -13.67
N GLY A 234 -18.28 -6.70 -13.54
CA GLY A 234 -18.95 -5.65 -14.29
C GLY A 234 -18.34 -4.28 -14.01
N HIS A 235 -17.96 -4.01 -12.76
CA HIS A 235 -17.34 -2.74 -12.37
C HIS A 235 -15.93 -2.62 -12.94
N ALA A 236 -15.15 -3.71 -12.99
CA ALA A 236 -13.89 -3.71 -13.72
C ALA A 236 -14.05 -3.30 -15.20
N GLY A 237 -15.15 -3.73 -15.84
CA GLY A 237 -15.51 -3.30 -17.20
C GLY A 237 -15.82 -1.80 -17.29
N TRP A 238 -16.55 -1.27 -16.30
CA TRP A 238 -16.86 0.15 -16.17
C TRP A 238 -15.61 1.03 -15.95
N ASP A 239 -14.68 0.56 -15.12
CA ASP A 239 -13.40 1.21 -14.88
C ASP A 239 -12.52 1.18 -16.13
N LEU A 240 -12.52 0.07 -16.87
CA LEU A 240 -11.80 -0.05 -18.12
C LEU A 240 -12.32 0.94 -19.17
N TRP A 241 -13.63 1.16 -19.22
CA TRP A 241 -14.22 2.21 -20.05
C TRP A 241 -13.73 3.61 -19.61
N HIS A 242 -13.77 3.92 -18.31
CA HIS A 242 -13.28 5.19 -17.78
C HIS A 242 -11.78 5.41 -17.97
N HIS A 243 -10.98 4.35 -17.87
CA HIS A 243 -9.54 4.38 -18.11
C HIS A 243 -9.22 4.76 -19.57
N ARG A 244 -10.00 4.21 -20.53
CA ARG A 244 -9.86 4.55 -21.94
C ARG A 244 -10.39 5.94 -22.28
N ALA A 245 -11.51 6.34 -21.67
CA ALA A 245 -12.15 7.62 -21.89
C ALA A 245 -11.47 8.81 -21.18
N ASP A 246 -10.47 8.56 -20.33
CA ASP A 246 -9.80 9.56 -19.47
C ASP A 246 -10.80 10.43 -18.69
N GLY A 247 -11.83 9.76 -18.16
CA GLY A 247 -13.06 10.39 -17.69
C GLY A 247 -12.98 10.96 -16.27
N VAL A 248 -13.79 10.38 -15.38
CA VAL A 248 -14.05 10.89 -14.02
C VAL A 248 -12.83 10.71 -13.11
N VAL A 249 -12.24 9.53 -13.10
CA VAL A 249 -11.15 9.17 -12.20
C VAL A 249 -9.77 9.26 -12.88
N PRO A 250 -8.68 9.49 -12.12
CA PRO A 250 -7.32 9.43 -12.67
C PRO A 250 -6.98 8.05 -13.25
N ARG A 251 -6.15 8.01 -14.31
CA ARG A 251 -5.76 6.75 -14.97
C ARG A 251 -5.19 5.68 -14.02
N GLY A 252 -4.35 6.09 -13.06
CA GLY A 252 -3.77 5.16 -12.08
C GLY A 252 -4.82 4.60 -11.12
N TYR A 253 -5.81 5.42 -10.72
CA TYR A 253 -6.92 4.95 -9.89
C TYR A 253 -7.75 3.90 -10.63
N ALA A 254 -8.11 4.16 -11.89
CA ALA A 254 -8.84 3.18 -12.70
C ALA A 254 -8.03 1.88 -12.90
N GLN A 255 -6.71 1.95 -13.09
CA GLN A 255 -5.86 0.75 -13.19
C GLN A 255 -5.86 -0.09 -11.91
N TRP A 256 -5.80 0.57 -10.75
CA TRP A 256 -5.89 -0.10 -9.46
C TRP A 256 -7.28 -0.73 -9.26
N CYS A 257 -8.36 0.00 -9.53
CA CYS A 257 -9.72 -0.54 -9.42
C CYS A 257 -9.95 -1.73 -10.35
N ILE A 258 -9.56 -1.65 -11.63
CA ILE A 258 -9.70 -2.78 -12.56
C ILE A 258 -9.04 -4.05 -11.99
N ALA A 259 -7.81 -3.94 -11.51
CA ALA A 259 -7.07 -5.10 -10.99
C ALA A 259 -7.69 -5.64 -9.70
N LEU A 260 -8.12 -4.75 -8.80
CA LEU A 260 -8.76 -5.11 -7.54
C LEU A 260 -10.11 -5.78 -7.80
N ASP A 261 -10.92 -5.21 -8.67
CA ASP A 261 -12.26 -5.68 -9.00
C ASP A 261 -12.25 -7.03 -9.69
N VAL A 262 -11.29 -7.25 -10.59
CA VAL A 262 -11.07 -8.56 -11.20
C VAL A 262 -10.68 -9.60 -10.15
N ALA A 263 -9.71 -9.27 -9.28
CA ALA A 263 -9.27 -10.19 -8.24
C ALA A 263 -10.43 -10.55 -7.29
N VAL A 264 -11.10 -9.54 -6.71
CA VAL A 264 -12.23 -9.72 -5.80
C VAL A 264 -13.39 -10.47 -6.47
N GLY A 265 -13.75 -10.09 -7.69
CA GLY A 265 -14.84 -10.72 -8.44
C GLY A 265 -14.55 -12.19 -8.73
N VAL A 266 -13.35 -12.52 -9.23
CA VAL A 266 -12.93 -13.90 -9.50
C VAL A 266 -12.88 -14.72 -8.21
N THR A 267 -12.24 -14.24 -7.15
CA THR A 267 -12.12 -14.98 -5.89
C THR A 267 -13.48 -15.18 -5.23
N THR A 268 -14.40 -14.22 -5.32
CA THR A 268 -15.78 -14.38 -4.84
C THR A 268 -16.50 -15.51 -5.58
N LEU A 269 -16.38 -15.57 -6.91
CA LEU A 269 -17.01 -16.62 -7.71
C LEU A 269 -16.40 -18.00 -7.42
N LEU A 270 -15.08 -18.06 -7.24
CA LEU A 270 -14.41 -19.30 -6.81
C LEU A 270 -14.92 -19.76 -5.44
N ALA A 271 -15.07 -18.84 -4.48
CA ALA A 271 -15.60 -19.15 -3.14
C ALA A 271 -17.01 -19.76 -3.22
N VAL A 272 -17.89 -19.17 -4.04
CA VAL A 272 -19.26 -19.68 -4.27
C VAL A 272 -19.24 -21.06 -4.93
N ALA A 273 -18.33 -21.30 -5.88
CA ALA A 273 -18.24 -22.59 -6.57
C ALA A 273 -17.66 -23.70 -5.69
N SER A 274 -16.89 -23.35 -4.65
CA SER A 274 -16.23 -24.31 -3.75
C SER A 274 -17.01 -24.64 -2.48
N GLY A 275 -18.08 -23.90 -2.17
CA GLY A 275 -18.93 -24.08 -0.99
C GLY A 275 -20.29 -24.69 -1.32
#